data_AF-A0A1I3JGN2-F1
#
_entry.id   AF-A0A1I3JGN2-F1
#
_cell.length_a   1.000
_cell.length_b   1.000
_cell.length_c   1.000
_cell.angle_alpha   90.00
_cell.angle_beta   90.00
_cell.angle_gamma   90.00
#
_symmetry.space_group_name_H-M   'P 1'
#
loop_
_entity.id
_entity.type
_entity.pdbx_description
1 polymer ?
#
loop_
_entity_poly.entity_id
_entity_poly.type
_entity_poly.pdbx_seq_one_letter_code
_entity_poly.pdbx_strand_id
1 'polypeptide(L)'
;MTNYRNIRIGIFIAAMWVGLAGHAEQINPEPVSPAQVSLGADNSSSVSSSESSSSNQSISSKQAFKKKLIEKQSVEREQIDLEKIADELKQNWDNVQAPTGGLSMVVGNRVYTLRLGKQEEGMFELASTSKAFTGLLIALLEQEGVLNREDLITQWIPELTENLQMNYSSIQIQNLLFHNSGISSDTLDLLQPNTNQSALSQLPELLKNVPLTHAAGTHQEYATLNYSLLGLVAERATGHSFATLLREKVFLPLGMKHTVVEGSAPAENAVAETSQSTRIPGYKISFMAALPYDAPRYWQNAPAGYVLSTPQDMAVWLQFLLHRLPLEQEGHSLSALYKALEQAKRPYAGEGGLGYAYGWDVETDNVLGYASTHWSHPGQNPNAAAYVAFDPEAGVGVTLLGNSNSPQIMALGQSIFKYLRGASPQLLPENPSIDMNDWVSSVLAVIFWLGGALLLLAFIYQYKSGKKQFNYDYFIKHLSIHFIVLNVALIALLALVPRLLLGLGWSSLWVWGPLSLPVAAAGLILFVNAIALFFSPLAKSKDRLQRVEGNES
;
A
#
# COMPACT_ATOMS: atom_id res chain seq x y z
N MET A 1 28.58 27.48 8.22
CA MET A 1 28.91 27.67 9.66
C MET A 1 27.70 28.39 10.26
N THR A 2 26.88 27.84 11.15
CA THR A 2 27.23 27.23 12.45
C THR A 2 26.09 26.29 12.91
N ASN A 3 26.46 25.08 13.30
CA ASN A 3 25.83 24.10 14.19
C ASN A 3 24.39 24.33 14.73
N TYR A 4 23.46 23.43 14.36
CA TYR A 4 22.37 22.99 15.23
C TYR A 4 22.52 21.48 15.50
N ARG A 5 23.17 21.18 16.61
CA ARG A 5 23.27 19.84 17.21
C ARG A 5 22.35 19.83 18.42
N ASN A 6 21.50 18.80 18.50
CA ASN A 6 20.66 18.38 19.64
C ASN A 6 19.30 19.07 19.85
N ILE A 7 18.27 18.50 19.23
CA ILE A 7 16.97 18.27 19.91
C ILE A 7 16.63 16.78 19.74
N ARG A 8 17.13 15.97 20.69
CA ARG A 8 16.75 14.56 20.86
C ARG A 8 15.64 14.47 21.91
N ILE A 9 14.42 14.88 21.56
CA ILE A 9 13.18 14.52 22.28
C ILE A 9 12.06 14.48 21.22
N GLY A 10 11.77 13.30 20.69
CA GLY A 10 10.76 13.13 19.62
C GLY A 10 10.75 11.76 18.92
N ILE A 11 11.67 10.85 19.24
CA ILE A 11 11.83 9.59 18.51
C ILE A 11 10.99 8.42 19.09
N PHE A 12 10.38 8.57 20.27
CA PHE A 12 9.65 7.46 20.89
C PHE A 12 8.15 7.36 20.53
N ILE A 13 7.58 8.37 19.84
CA ILE A 13 6.17 8.34 19.39
C ILE A 13 6.06 8.09 17.87
N ALA A 14 7.06 8.47 17.07
CA ALA A 14 7.11 8.14 15.64
C ALA A 14 7.27 6.63 15.36
N ALA A 15 7.91 5.89 16.27
CA ALA A 15 8.09 4.44 16.13
C ALA A 15 6.79 3.63 16.25
N MET A 16 5.71 4.20 16.78
CA MET A 16 4.38 3.56 16.80
C MET A 16 3.52 3.86 15.57
N TRP A 17 3.92 4.82 14.72
CA TRP A 17 3.12 5.28 13.58
C TRP A 17 3.63 4.79 12.21
N VAL A 18 4.84 4.22 12.13
CA VAL A 18 5.39 3.57 10.91
C VAL A 18 5.27 2.03 10.99
N GLY A 19 4.56 1.51 11.99
CA GLY A 19 4.38 0.07 12.18
C GLY A 19 3.36 -0.56 11.23
N LEU A 20 3.78 -0.82 9.99
CA LEU A 20 3.39 -1.90 9.05
C LEU A 20 3.42 -1.45 7.58
N ALA A 21 4.55 -0.88 7.17
CA ALA A 21 5.16 -1.17 5.87
C ALA A 21 6.64 -1.51 6.15
N GLY A 22 7.16 -2.55 5.49
CA GLY A 22 8.40 -3.27 5.78
C GLY A 22 9.53 -2.49 6.47
N HIS A 23 9.91 -2.94 7.67
CA HIS A 23 11.27 -2.72 8.18
C HIS A 23 12.20 -3.71 7.48
N ALA A 24 12.87 -3.26 6.42
CA ALA A 24 14.21 -3.74 6.10
C ALA A 24 15.18 -2.87 6.92
N GLU A 25 16.02 -3.52 7.73
CA GLU A 25 17.08 -2.89 8.51
C GLU A 25 18.00 -2.07 7.60
N GLN A 26 17.95 -0.73 7.71
CA GLN A 26 18.94 0.17 7.10
C GLN A 26 20.26 0.08 7.87
N ILE A 27 21.22 -0.68 7.35
CA ILE A 27 22.62 -0.56 7.72
C ILE A 27 23.27 0.43 6.75
N ASN A 28 23.64 1.62 7.23
CA ASN A 28 24.43 2.61 6.48
C ASN A 28 25.92 2.26 6.58
N PRO A 29 26.65 1.98 5.48
CA PRO A 29 28.10 2.11 5.46
C PRO A 29 28.51 3.51 4.96
N GLU A 30 29.51 4.09 5.63
CA GLU A 30 30.14 5.38 5.25
C GLU A 30 30.74 5.35 3.83
N PRO A 31 30.86 6.50 3.14
CA PRO A 31 31.41 6.55 1.79
C PRO A 31 32.93 6.40 1.81
N VAL A 32 33.45 5.38 1.09
CA VAL A 32 34.87 5.24 0.80
C VAL A 32 35.18 5.81 -0.59
N SER A 33 36.07 6.79 -0.62
CA SER A 33 36.64 7.43 -1.82
C SER A 33 37.40 6.44 -2.72
N PRO A 34 37.40 6.60 -4.07
CA PRO A 34 38.04 5.65 -4.97
C PRO A 34 39.56 5.80 -4.96
N ALA A 35 40.26 4.79 -4.42
CA ALA A 35 41.70 4.67 -4.58
C ALA A 35 42.02 4.11 -5.97
N GLN A 36 42.81 4.87 -6.73
CA GLN A 36 43.47 4.45 -7.95
C GLN A 36 44.37 3.23 -7.68
N VAL A 37 44.27 2.19 -8.50
CA VAL A 37 45.28 1.12 -8.56
C VAL A 37 45.87 1.11 -9.95
N SER A 38 47.16 1.44 -10.01
CA SER A 38 48.00 1.43 -11.21
C SER A 38 48.34 0.01 -11.63
N LEU A 39 48.44 -0.17 -12.95
CA LEU A 39 49.02 -1.34 -13.62
C LEU A 39 50.44 -1.66 -13.10
N GLY A 40 50.69 -2.95 -12.85
CA GLY A 40 52.01 -3.52 -12.61
C GLY A 40 52.06 -4.91 -13.23
N ALA A 41 53.05 -5.12 -14.10
CA ALA A 41 53.21 -6.29 -14.96
C ALA A 41 53.86 -7.50 -14.28
N ASP A 42 53.70 -8.65 -14.95
CA ASP A 42 54.51 -9.88 -14.95
C ASP A 42 54.54 -10.79 -13.72
N ASN A 43 53.95 -12.00 -13.86
CA ASN A 43 54.76 -13.20 -14.13
C ASN A 43 53.91 -14.45 -14.46
N SER A 44 54.45 -15.24 -15.37
CA SER A 44 53.97 -16.52 -15.87
C SER A 44 53.87 -17.63 -14.82
N SER A 45 52.79 -18.42 -14.84
CA SER A 45 52.88 -19.87 -14.69
C SER A 45 51.59 -20.54 -15.18
N SER A 46 51.78 -21.60 -15.95
CA SER A 46 50.77 -22.51 -16.47
C SER A 46 50.05 -23.25 -15.36
N VAL A 47 48.73 -23.09 -15.25
CA VAL A 47 47.86 -23.99 -14.49
C VAL A 47 46.77 -24.53 -15.42
N SER A 48 46.58 -25.82 -15.27
CA SER A 48 45.89 -26.78 -16.12
C SER A 48 44.39 -26.53 -16.35
N SER A 49 43.92 -27.01 -17.51
CA SER A 49 42.52 -27.20 -17.93
C SER A 49 41.72 -28.24 -17.12
N SER A 50 41.95 -28.36 -15.81
CA SER A 50 41.27 -29.33 -14.92
C SER A 50 40.28 -28.72 -13.92
N GLU A 51 40.26 -27.39 -13.74
CA GLU A 51 39.33 -26.71 -12.80
C GLU A 51 37.97 -26.35 -13.43
N SER A 52 37.84 -26.36 -14.76
CA SER A 52 36.57 -26.11 -15.45
C SER A 52 35.63 -27.32 -15.47
N SER A 53 36.15 -28.54 -15.23
CA SER A 53 35.33 -29.77 -15.22
C SER A 53 34.75 -30.08 -13.84
N SER A 54 35.50 -29.82 -12.76
CA SER A 54 35.04 -30.04 -11.37
C SER A 54 34.00 -29.00 -10.91
N SER A 55 34.18 -27.74 -11.31
CA SER A 55 33.19 -26.66 -11.08
C SER A 55 31.87 -26.95 -11.81
N ASN A 56 31.91 -27.34 -13.09
CA ASN A 56 30.73 -27.73 -13.86
C ASN A 56 30.03 -28.99 -13.32
N GLN A 57 30.78 -30.00 -12.83
CA GLN A 57 30.18 -31.17 -12.15
C GLN A 57 29.54 -30.80 -10.81
N SER A 58 30.11 -29.86 -10.05
CA SER A 58 29.55 -29.39 -8.78
C SER A 58 28.27 -28.55 -8.97
N ILE A 59 28.18 -27.77 -10.06
CA ILE A 59 27.00 -26.99 -10.43
C ILE A 59 25.88 -27.92 -10.91
N SER A 60 26.21 -28.88 -11.78
CA SER A 60 25.28 -29.89 -12.29
C SER A 60 24.69 -30.76 -11.17
N SER A 61 25.51 -31.17 -10.19
CA SER A 61 25.03 -31.94 -9.02
C SER A 61 24.14 -31.12 -8.08
N LYS A 62 24.44 -29.83 -7.84
CA LYS A 62 23.55 -28.92 -7.08
C LYS A 62 22.21 -28.69 -7.79
N GLN A 63 22.21 -28.51 -9.11
CA GLN A 63 20.98 -28.35 -9.90
C GLN A 63 20.14 -29.63 -9.90
N ALA A 64 20.76 -30.81 -10.05
CA ALA A 64 20.09 -32.10 -9.97
C ALA A 64 19.48 -32.36 -8.58
N PHE A 65 20.20 -31.99 -7.51
CA PHE A 65 19.70 -32.07 -6.14
C PHE A 65 18.50 -31.14 -5.92
N LYS A 66 18.60 -29.86 -6.35
CA LYS A 66 17.48 -28.90 -6.28
C LYS A 66 16.26 -29.45 -7.02
N LYS A 67 16.42 -29.97 -8.24
CA LYS A 67 15.32 -30.54 -9.03
C LYS A 67 14.64 -31.71 -8.29
N LYS A 68 15.41 -32.63 -7.74
CA LYS A 68 14.87 -33.78 -6.98
C LYS A 68 14.11 -33.34 -5.73
N LEU A 69 14.59 -32.29 -5.06
CA LEU A 69 13.95 -31.72 -3.88
C LEU A 69 12.61 -31.03 -4.24
N ILE A 70 12.59 -30.28 -5.35
CA ILE A 70 11.36 -29.67 -5.89
C ILE A 70 10.35 -30.75 -6.27
N GLU A 71 10.76 -31.81 -6.98
CA GLU A 71 9.87 -32.93 -7.35
C GLU A 71 9.30 -33.66 -6.13
N LYS A 72 10.11 -33.87 -5.09
CA LYS A 72 9.62 -34.44 -3.83
C LYS A 72 8.58 -33.51 -3.19
N GLN A 73 8.89 -32.22 -3.13
CA GLN A 73 8.02 -31.21 -2.53
C GLN A 73 6.72 -30.99 -3.32
N SER A 74 6.73 -31.12 -4.65
CA SER A 74 5.50 -31.01 -5.44
C SER A 74 4.51 -32.13 -5.09
N VAL A 75 4.99 -33.35 -4.84
CA VAL A 75 4.15 -34.48 -4.40
C VAL A 75 3.56 -34.23 -3.02
N GLU A 76 4.34 -33.70 -2.07
CA GLU A 76 3.84 -33.32 -0.74
C GLU A 76 2.78 -32.20 -0.84
N ARG A 77 2.98 -31.21 -1.73
CA ARG A 77 2.02 -30.12 -1.96
C ARG A 77 0.72 -30.57 -2.61
N GLU A 78 0.75 -31.61 -3.46
CA GLU A 78 -0.48 -32.17 -4.03
C GLU A 78 -1.43 -32.72 -2.96
N GLN A 79 -0.91 -33.06 -1.77
CA GLN A 79 -1.70 -33.48 -0.61
C GLN A 79 -2.26 -32.32 0.21
N ILE A 80 -1.91 -31.07 -0.09
CA ILE A 80 -2.49 -29.90 0.59
C ILE A 80 -3.99 -29.87 0.36
N ASP A 81 -4.73 -29.81 1.46
CA ASP A 81 -6.17 -29.68 1.44
C ASP A 81 -6.57 -28.20 1.33
N LEU A 82 -6.89 -27.78 0.10
CA LEU A 82 -7.33 -26.40 -0.20
C LEU A 82 -8.70 -26.08 0.40
N GLU A 83 -9.57 -27.09 0.56
CA GLU A 83 -10.89 -26.91 1.18
C GLU A 83 -10.73 -26.65 2.68
N LYS A 84 -9.84 -27.41 3.35
CA LYS A 84 -9.51 -27.15 4.76
C LYS A 84 -9.00 -25.72 4.98
N ILE A 85 -8.12 -25.22 4.12
CA ILE A 85 -7.63 -23.83 4.21
C ILE A 85 -8.79 -22.85 4.11
N ALA A 86 -9.68 -23.07 3.14
CA ALA A 86 -10.82 -22.22 2.90
C ALA A 86 -11.83 -22.24 4.07
N ASP A 87 -12.06 -23.42 4.66
CA ASP A 87 -12.92 -23.60 5.82
C ASP A 87 -12.36 -22.90 7.07
N GLU A 88 -11.07 -23.05 7.35
CA GLU A 88 -10.40 -22.33 8.45
C GLU A 88 -10.50 -20.81 8.26
N LEU A 89 -10.28 -20.32 7.03
CA LEU A 89 -10.41 -18.90 6.73
C LEU A 89 -11.86 -18.42 6.89
N LYS A 90 -12.84 -19.21 6.44
CA LYS A 90 -14.27 -18.89 6.56
C LYS A 90 -14.72 -18.82 8.01
N GLN A 91 -14.26 -19.74 8.86
CA GLN A 91 -14.58 -19.77 10.30
C GLN A 91 -14.02 -18.54 11.03
N ASN A 92 -12.92 -17.97 10.56
CA ASN A 92 -12.25 -16.83 11.18
C ASN A 92 -12.53 -15.49 10.47
N TRP A 93 -13.39 -15.47 9.45
CA TRP A 93 -13.55 -14.30 8.57
C TRP A 93 -14.06 -13.05 9.29
N ASP A 94 -14.89 -13.23 10.32
CA ASP A 94 -15.43 -12.10 11.11
C ASP A 94 -14.31 -11.28 11.80
N ASN A 95 -13.15 -11.87 12.05
CA ASN A 95 -11.99 -11.19 12.65
C ASN A 95 -11.14 -10.40 11.64
N VAL A 96 -11.41 -10.54 10.34
CA VAL A 96 -10.64 -9.90 9.27
C VAL A 96 -10.97 -8.42 9.12
N GLN A 97 -12.05 -7.92 9.74
CA GLN A 97 -12.51 -6.54 9.60
C GLN A 97 -12.75 -6.14 8.12
N ALA A 98 -13.12 -7.12 7.29
CA ALA A 98 -13.55 -6.96 5.90
C ALA A 98 -14.89 -7.70 5.71
N PRO A 99 -16.01 -7.00 5.51
CA PRO A 99 -17.32 -7.63 5.43
C PRO A 99 -17.45 -8.68 4.33
N THR A 100 -16.77 -8.47 3.19
CA THR A 100 -16.75 -9.39 2.05
C THR A 100 -15.30 -9.61 1.63
N GLY A 101 -14.95 -10.86 1.32
CA GLY A 101 -13.64 -11.21 0.79
C GLY A 101 -13.68 -12.14 -0.41
N GLY A 102 -12.52 -12.31 -1.03
CA GLY A 102 -12.33 -13.17 -2.18
C GLY A 102 -11.00 -13.89 -2.11
N LEU A 103 -11.01 -15.22 -2.14
CA LEU A 103 -9.84 -16.08 -2.12
C LEU A 103 -9.70 -16.79 -3.47
N SER A 104 -8.47 -16.82 -3.99
CA SER A 104 -8.07 -17.64 -5.13
C SER A 104 -6.78 -18.37 -4.76
N MET A 105 -6.71 -19.67 -5.01
CA MET A 105 -5.52 -20.48 -4.77
C MET A 105 -5.25 -21.37 -5.98
N VAL A 106 -3.99 -21.47 -6.35
CA VAL A 106 -3.50 -22.42 -7.36
C VAL A 106 -2.37 -23.22 -6.75
N VAL A 107 -2.46 -24.55 -6.82
CA VAL A 107 -1.40 -25.49 -6.41
C VAL A 107 -1.27 -26.55 -7.49
N GLY A 108 -0.15 -26.53 -8.22
CA GLY A 108 0.02 -27.34 -9.42
C GLY A 108 -1.06 -26.99 -10.46
N ASN A 109 -1.93 -27.96 -10.77
CA ASN A 109 -3.07 -27.78 -11.68
C ASN A 109 -4.41 -27.61 -10.93
N ARG A 110 -4.41 -27.68 -9.60
CA ARG A 110 -5.62 -27.51 -8.78
C ARG A 110 -5.88 -26.03 -8.59
N VAL A 111 -7.13 -25.63 -8.81
CA VAL A 111 -7.59 -24.26 -8.68
C VAL A 111 -8.75 -24.25 -7.69
N TYR A 112 -8.73 -23.31 -6.75
CA TYR A 112 -9.79 -23.13 -5.78
C TYR A 112 -10.13 -21.65 -5.68
N THR A 113 -11.42 -21.32 -5.69
CA THR A 113 -11.91 -19.95 -5.48
C THR A 113 -13.06 -19.93 -4.50
N LEU A 114 -13.12 -18.89 -3.68
CA LEU A 114 -14.16 -18.73 -2.68
C LEU A 114 -14.42 -17.24 -2.42
N ARG A 115 -15.69 -16.87 -2.34
CA ARG A 115 -16.10 -15.60 -1.73
C ARG A 115 -16.33 -15.81 -0.24
N LEU A 116 -16.00 -14.82 0.59
CA LEU A 116 -15.96 -14.88 2.04
C LEU A 116 -16.85 -13.79 2.66
N GLY A 117 -17.31 -14.01 3.90
CA GLY A 117 -18.12 -13.04 4.64
C GLY A 117 -19.55 -12.90 4.09
N LYS A 118 -20.06 -11.66 3.99
CA LYS A 118 -21.43 -11.31 3.59
C LYS A 118 -21.79 -11.65 2.13
N GLN A 119 -20.83 -12.08 1.32
CA GLN A 119 -21.03 -12.47 -0.08
C GLN A 119 -21.67 -11.37 -0.95
N GLU A 120 -21.25 -10.11 -0.79
CA GLU A 120 -21.69 -9.06 -1.70
C GLU A 120 -21.27 -9.37 -3.15
N GLU A 121 -22.22 -9.25 -4.08
CA GLU A 121 -21.99 -9.46 -5.52
C GLU A 121 -21.23 -8.27 -6.12
N GLY A 122 -20.37 -8.55 -7.10
CA GLY A 122 -19.57 -7.53 -7.79
C GLY A 122 -18.07 -7.79 -7.75
N MET A 123 -17.30 -6.83 -8.25
CA MET A 123 -15.84 -6.90 -8.35
C MET A 123 -15.14 -6.20 -7.18
N PHE A 124 -14.05 -6.80 -6.72
CA PHE A 124 -13.13 -6.23 -5.75
C PHE A 124 -12.18 -5.27 -6.43
N GLU A 125 -11.86 -4.17 -5.76
CA GLU A 125 -10.76 -3.32 -6.18
C GLU A 125 -9.42 -3.98 -5.83
N LEU A 126 -8.53 -4.04 -6.82
CA LEU A 126 -7.22 -4.67 -6.70
C LEU A 126 -6.16 -3.74 -6.09
N ALA A 127 -6.47 -2.45 -5.94
CA ALA A 127 -5.57 -1.43 -5.41
C ALA A 127 -4.19 -1.53 -6.10
N SER A 128 -3.07 -1.38 -5.38
CA SER A 128 -1.73 -1.43 -5.97
C SER A 128 -1.37 -2.71 -6.71
N THR A 129 -2.10 -3.82 -6.52
CA THR A 129 -1.87 -5.04 -7.32
C THR A 129 -2.26 -4.85 -8.80
N SER A 130 -3.02 -3.79 -9.11
CA SER A 130 -3.26 -3.30 -10.48
C SER A 130 -1.96 -3.02 -11.25
N LYS A 131 -0.88 -2.65 -10.55
CA LYS A 131 0.42 -2.32 -11.16
C LYS A 131 1.02 -3.49 -11.94
N ALA A 132 0.76 -4.72 -11.52
CA ALA A 132 1.21 -5.91 -12.26
C ALA A 132 0.59 -6.00 -13.66
N PHE A 133 -0.67 -5.57 -13.84
CA PHE A 133 -1.31 -5.51 -15.15
C PHE A 133 -0.72 -4.39 -16.01
N THR A 134 -0.49 -3.21 -15.42
CA THR A 134 0.17 -2.09 -16.10
C THR A 134 1.59 -2.45 -16.52
N GLY A 135 2.35 -3.09 -15.64
CA GLY A 135 3.69 -3.57 -15.93
C GLY A 135 3.70 -4.58 -17.08
N LEU A 136 2.79 -5.56 -17.06
CA LEU A 136 2.63 -6.51 -18.15
C LEU A 136 2.27 -5.81 -19.47
N LEU A 137 1.38 -4.82 -19.45
CA LEU A 137 1.00 -4.05 -20.64
C LEU A 137 2.21 -3.32 -21.24
N ILE A 138 3.03 -2.66 -20.40
CA ILE A 138 4.24 -1.97 -20.87
C ILE A 138 5.25 -2.97 -21.48
N ALA A 139 5.46 -4.10 -20.82
CA ALA A 139 6.31 -5.16 -21.37
C ALA A 139 5.80 -5.69 -22.71
N LEU A 140 4.48 -5.82 -22.87
CA LEU A 140 3.87 -6.25 -24.12
C LEU A 140 4.04 -5.21 -25.23
N LEU A 141 3.80 -3.94 -24.95
CA LEU A 141 4.01 -2.85 -25.92
C LEU A 141 5.49 -2.73 -26.34
N GLU A 142 6.42 -3.02 -25.43
CA GLU A 142 7.85 -3.10 -25.76
C GLU A 142 8.17 -4.30 -26.68
N GLN A 143 7.60 -5.47 -26.39
CA GLN A 143 7.74 -6.66 -27.26
C GLN A 143 7.15 -6.42 -28.67
N GLU A 144 6.08 -5.62 -28.77
CA GLU A 144 5.47 -5.20 -30.04
C GLU A 144 6.27 -4.10 -30.77
N GLY A 145 7.29 -3.51 -30.13
CA GLY A 145 8.10 -2.43 -30.68
C GLY A 145 7.39 -1.06 -30.72
N VAL A 146 6.30 -0.91 -29.96
CA VAL A 146 5.53 0.35 -29.86
C VAL A 146 6.25 1.41 -29.05
N LEU A 147 6.97 0.98 -28.01
CA LEU A 147 7.81 1.81 -27.14
C LEU A 147 9.07 1.03 -26.74
N ASN A 148 10.07 1.71 -26.21
CA ASN A 148 11.21 1.08 -25.54
C ASN A 148 11.28 1.55 -24.09
N ARG A 149 11.55 0.66 -23.14
CA ARG A 149 11.67 1.05 -21.72
C ARG A 149 12.80 2.06 -21.46
N GLU A 150 13.76 2.18 -22.36
CA GLU A 150 14.86 3.16 -22.31
C GLU A 150 14.47 4.53 -22.90
N ASP A 151 13.27 4.65 -23.50
CA ASP A 151 12.75 5.92 -23.98
C ASP A 151 12.56 6.90 -22.83
N LEU A 152 12.85 8.17 -23.09
CA LEU A 152 12.54 9.25 -22.15
C LEU A 152 11.03 9.45 -22.10
N ILE A 153 10.49 9.63 -20.90
CA ILE A 153 9.04 9.82 -20.73
C ILE A 153 8.54 11.09 -21.44
N THR A 154 9.42 12.07 -21.63
CA THR A 154 9.12 13.33 -22.30
C THR A 154 8.97 13.20 -23.82
N GLN A 155 9.37 12.07 -24.41
CA GLN A 155 9.05 11.76 -25.81
C GLN A 155 7.55 11.53 -25.99
N TRP A 156 6.91 10.94 -24.97
CA TRP A 156 5.48 10.60 -24.97
C TRP A 156 4.63 11.66 -24.27
N ILE A 157 5.22 12.39 -23.31
CA ILE A 157 4.58 13.42 -22.48
C ILE A 157 5.41 14.72 -22.55
N PRO A 158 5.43 15.44 -23.69
CA PRO A 158 6.26 16.62 -23.89
C PRO A 158 5.94 17.77 -22.92
N GLU A 159 4.72 17.80 -22.36
CA GLU A 159 4.27 18.79 -21.38
C GLU A 159 5.16 18.82 -20.12
N LEU A 160 5.82 17.70 -19.77
CA LEU A 160 6.76 17.63 -18.64
C LEU A 160 8.09 18.36 -18.90
N THR A 161 8.32 18.87 -20.12
CA THR A 161 9.50 19.69 -20.45
C THR A 161 9.26 21.18 -20.29
N GLU A 162 8.02 21.63 -20.07
CA GLU A 162 7.68 23.05 -19.96
C GLU A 162 8.39 23.74 -18.80
N ASN A 163 8.63 23.01 -17.70
CA ASN A 163 9.41 23.48 -16.57
C ASN A 163 10.67 22.64 -16.36
N LEU A 164 11.74 23.00 -17.06
CA LEU A 164 13.04 22.32 -16.99
C LEU A 164 13.64 22.24 -15.59
N GLN A 165 13.25 23.13 -14.67
CA GLN A 165 13.72 23.10 -13.28
C GLN A 165 13.24 21.84 -12.53
N MET A 166 12.19 21.18 -13.02
CA MET A 166 11.65 19.98 -12.40
C MET A 166 12.38 18.70 -12.83
N ASN A 167 13.27 18.77 -13.84
CA ASN A 167 14.18 17.70 -14.24
C ASN A 167 13.56 16.37 -14.73
N TYR A 168 12.29 16.38 -15.18
CA TYR A 168 11.62 15.21 -15.77
C TYR A 168 12.27 14.69 -17.06
N SER A 169 13.05 15.53 -17.77
CA SER A 169 13.73 15.17 -19.02
C SER A 169 14.78 14.06 -18.92
N SER A 170 15.16 13.68 -17.71
CA SER A 170 16.12 12.59 -17.45
C SER A 170 15.45 11.23 -17.17
N ILE A 171 14.13 11.20 -16.98
CA ILE A 171 13.40 9.99 -16.59
C ILE A 171 13.13 9.14 -17.83
N GLN A 172 13.54 7.87 -17.77
CA GLN A 172 13.18 6.84 -18.73
C GLN A 172 11.95 6.05 -18.24
N ILE A 173 11.24 5.39 -19.15
CA ILE A 173 10.09 4.52 -18.81
C ILE A 173 10.47 3.47 -17.76
N GLN A 174 11.65 2.87 -17.86
CA GLN A 174 12.15 1.90 -16.88
C GLN A 174 12.30 2.49 -15.47
N ASN A 175 12.55 3.81 -15.36
CA ASN A 175 12.65 4.43 -14.04
C ASN A 175 11.29 4.50 -13.33
N LEU A 176 10.21 4.64 -14.09
CA LEU A 176 8.86 4.55 -13.56
C LEU A 176 8.53 3.11 -13.12
N LEU A 177 8.87 2.12 -13.96
CA LEU A 177 8.63 0.70 -13.68
C LEU A 177 9.27 0.26 -12.35
N PHE A 178 10.50 0.71 -12.09
CA PHE A 178 11.31 0.29 -10.94
C PHE A 178 11.29 1.26 -9.76
N HIS A 179 10.35 2.22 -9.76
CA HIS A 179 10.23 3.22 -8.71
C HIS A 179 11.53 3.98 -8.39
N ASN A 180 12.35 4.28 -9.40
CA ASN A 180 13.58 5.07 -9.22
C ASN A 180 13.60 6.34 -10.07
N SER A 181 12.44 6.90 -10.36
CA SER A 181 12.25 8.13 -11.14
C SER A 181 12.66 9.40 -10.42
N GLY A 182 12.72 9.39 -9.09
CA GLY A 182 12.84 10.59 -8.25
C GLY A 182 11.52 11.32 -8.01
N ILE A 183 10.39 10.81 -8.51
CA ILE A 183 9.05 11.31 -8.16
C ILE A 183 8.76 10.89 -6.71
N SER A 184 8.35 11.85 -5.87
CA SER A 184 8.07 11.57 -4.47
C SER A 184 6.77 10.77 -4.27
N SER A 185 6.76 9.91 -3.26
CA SER A 185 5.58 9.22 -2.74
C SER A 185 4.46 10.19 -2.32
N ASP A 186 4.81 11.38 -1.83
CA ASP A 186 3.87 12.44 -1.42
C ASP A 186 3.04 13.00 -2.60
N THR A 187 3.46 12.75 -3.84
CA THR A 187 2.72 13.22 -5.03
C THR A 187 1.32 12.59 -5.17
N LEU A 188 1.03 11.52 -4.42
CA LEU A 188 -0.32 10.95 -4.32
C LEU A 188 -1.34 11.99 -3.81
N ASP A 189 -0.93 12.90 -2.92
CA ASP A 189 -1.79 13.95 -2.36
C ASP A 189 -2.17 15.04 -3.39
N LEU A 190 -1.49 15.08 -4.55
CA LEU A 190 -1.83 15.99 -5.64
C LEU A 190 -3.05 15.54 -6.43
N LEU A 191 -3.39 14.24 -6.35
CA LEU A 191 -4.55 13.71 -7.04
C LEU A 191 -5.82 14.30 -6.44
N GLN A 192 -6.73 14.69 -7.32
CA GLN A 192 -8.03 15.22 -6.95
C GLN A 192 -9.11 14.22 -7.33
N PRO A 193 -10.21 14.10 -6.56
CA PRO A 193 -11.32 13.25 -6.95
C PRO A 193 -11.75 13.58 -8.38
N ASN A 194 -11.68 12.58 -9.25
CA ASN A 194 -11.87 12.75 -10.68
C ASN A 194 -12.45 11.47 -11.29
N THR A 195 -13.59 11.64 -11.93
CA THR A 195 -14.33 10.61 -12.66
C THR A 195 -14.43 10.95 -14.16
N ASN A 196 -13.44 11.65 -14.70
CA ASN A 196 -13.30 11.90 -16.12
C ASN A 196 -12.59 10.69 -16.79
N GLN A 197 -13.16 10.18 -17.87
CA GLN A 197 -12.58 9.05 -18.61
C GLN A 197 -11.18 9.34 -19.17
N SER A 198 -10.85 10.60 -19.44
CA SER A 198 -9.52 11.05 -19.88
C SER A 198 -8.67 11.61 -18.74
N ALA A 199 -8.92 11.18 -17.50
CA ALA A 199 -8.26 11.73 -16.30
C ALA A 199 -6.73 11.65 -16.36
N LEU A 200 -6.15 10.62 -16.99
CA LEU A 200 -4.69 10.48 -17.14
C LEU A 200 -4.04 11.68 -17.84
N SER A 201 -4.73 12.30 -18.80
CA SER A 201 -4.21 13.46 -19.54
C SER A 201 -3.96 14.70 -18.67
N GLN A 202 -4.46 14.71 -17.43
CA GLN A 202 -4.28 15.80 -16.46
C GLN A 202 -3.00 15.64 -15.61
N LEU A 203 -2.36 14.47 -15.62
CA LEU A 203 -1.16 14.20 -14.83
C LEU A 203 -0.01 15.21 -15.07
N PRO A 204 0.29 15.65 -16.32
CA PRO A 204 1.38 16.59 -16.55
C PRO A 204 1.12 17.94 -15.87
N GLU A 205 -0.12 18.41 -15.87
CA GLU A 205 -0.53 19.65 -15.22
C GLU A 205 -0.37 19.57 -13.68
N LEU A 206 -0.60 18.41 -13.09
CA LEU A 206 -0.37 18.18 -11.65
C LEU A 206 1.12 18.17 -11.29
N LEU A 207 1.98 17.70 -12.21
CA LEU A 207 3.40 17.50 -11.98
C LEU A 207 4.29 18.68 -12.41
N LYS A 208 3.77 19.63 -13.20
CA LYS A 208 4.57 20.73 -13.80
C LYS A 208 5.33 21.62 -12.81
N ASN A 209 4.92 21.63 -11.55
CA ASN A 209 5.52 22.42 -10.47
C ASN A 209 6.05 21.55 -9.32
N VAL A 210 6.24 20.26 -9.57
CA VAL A 210 6.67 19.28 -8.56
C VAL A 210 8.08 18.82 -8.92
N PRO A 211 9.10 19.23 -8.15
CA PRO A 211 10.48 18.84 -8.42
C PRO A 211 10.70 17.37 -8.05
N LEU A 212 11.63 16.71 -8.75
CA LEU A 212 12.14 15.41 -8.31
C LEU A 212 12.91 15.56 -6.99
N THR A 213 12.76 14.58 -6.10
CA THR A 213 13.50 14.51 -4.83
C THR A 213 14.93 14.04 -5.03
N HIS A 214 15.15 13.22 -6.07
CA HIS A 214 16.43 12.61 -6.41
C HIS A 214 16.59 12.53 -7.93
N ALA A 215 17.82 12.33 -8.42
CA ALA A 215 18.04 12.08 -9.84
C ALA A 215 17.50 10.71 -10.25
N ALA A 216 16.95 10.61 -11.46
CA ALA A 216 16.44 9.35 -12.00
C ALA A 216 17.53 8.25 -12.00
N GLY A 217 17.13 7.04 -11.61
CA GLY A 217 18.00 5.86 -11.50
C GLY A 217 18.83 5.77 -10.20
N THR A 218 18.86 6.82 -9.37
CA THR A 218 19.80 6.86 -8.22
C THR A 218 19.24 6.31 -6.91
N HIS A 219 17.93 6.42 -6.68
CA HIS A 219 17.28 6.00 -5.44
C HIS A 219 15.94 5.35 -5.75
N GLN A 220 15.56 4.30 -5.03
CA GLN A 220 14.22 3.72 -5.11
C GLN A 220 13.29 4.40 -4.09
N GLU A 221 12.19 4.96 -4.56
CA GLU A 221 11.10 5.53 -3.78
C GLU A 221 9.76 5.10 -4.39
N TYR A 222 8.97 4.30 -3.65
CA TYR A 222 7.67 3.81 -4.12
C TYR A 222 6.68 4.96 -4.27
N ALA A 223 6.60 5.53 -5.48
CA ALA A 223 5.63 6.55 -5.83
C ALA A 223 4.54 6.00 -6.75
N THR A 224 3.29 6.09 -6.32
CA THR A 224 2.11 5.62 -7.05
C THR A 224 1.98 6.27 -8.43
N LEU A 225 2.31 7.55 -8.56
CA LEU A 225 2.23 8.29 -9.83
C LEU A 225 3.17 7.76 -10.92
N ASN A 226 4.21 6.98 -10.57
CA ASN A 226 5.03 6.32 -11.58
C ASN A 226 4.19 5.43 -12.50
N TYR A 227 3.27 4.66 -11.92
CA TYR A 227 2.41 3.76 -12.69
C TYR A 227 1.28 4.48 -13.41
N SER A 228 0.78 5.58 -12.84
CA SER A 228 -0.16 6.47 -13.53
C SER A 228 0.45 7.06 -14.80
N LEU A 229 1.72 7.49 -14.73
CA LEU A 229 2.47 7.97 -15.90
C LEU A 229 2.72 6.85 -16.92
N LEU A 230 3.00 5.62 -16.48
CA LEU A 230 3.11 4.47 -17.40
C LEU A 230 1.81 4.27 -18.19
N GLY A 231 0.65 4.36 -17.54
CA GLY A 231 -0.63 4.31 -18.24
C GLY A 231 -0.78 5.44 -19.26
N LEU A 232 -0.43 6.67 -18.91
CA LEU A 232 -0.48 7.80 -19.86
C LEU A 232 0.49 7.60 -21.04
N VAL A 233 1.70 7.08 -20.79
CA VAL A 233 2.64 6.73 -21.86
C VAL A 233 2.03 5.70 -22.81
N ALA A 234 1.38 4.66 -22.28
CA ALA A 234 0.70 3.65 -23.09
C ALA A 234 -0.41 4.25 -23.96
N GLU A 235 -1.20 5.19 -23.42
CA GLU A 235 -2.23 5.91 -24.18
C GLU A 235 -1.61 6.76 -25.30
N ARG A 236 -0.55 7.51 -24.99
CA ARG A 236 0.14 8.37 -25.96
C ARG A 236 0.84 7.59 -27.07
N ALA A 237 1.41 6.43 -26.74
CA ALA A 237 2.14 5.60 -27.69
C ALA A 237 1.21 4.87 -28.67
N THR A 238 -0.03 4.58 -28.27
CA THR A 238 -0.97 3.75 -29.06
C THR A 238 -2.16 4.53 -29.62
N GLY A 239 -2.53 5.67 -29.00
CA GLY A 239 -3.76 6.39 -29.30
C GLY A 239 -5.03 5.75 -28.72
N HIS A 240 -4.92 4.67 -27.95
CA HIS A 240 -6.04 3.99 -27.30
C HIS A 240 -6.07 4.27 -25.80
N SER A 241 -7.26 4.24 -25.18
CA SER A 241 -7.38 4.40 -23.73
C SER A 241 -6.69 3.25 -22.98
N PHE A 242 -6.19 3.54 -21.78
CA PHE A 242 -5.55 2.53 -20.93
C PHE A 242 -6.48 1.33 -20.64
N ALA A 243 -7.76 1.60 -20.44
CA ALA A 243 -8.77 0.57 -20.23
C ALA A 243 -8.96 -0.33 -21.47
N THR A 244 -9.03 0.27 -22.67
CA THR A 244 -9.11 -0.49 -23.93
C THR A 244 -7.88 -1.37 -24.10
N LEU A 245 -6.68 -0.82 -23.84
CA LEU A 245 -5.43 -1.57 -23.96
C LEU A 245 -5.40 -2.79 -23.05
N LEU A 246 -5.72 -2.63 -21.75
CA LEU A 246 -5.75 -3.77 -20.84
C LEU A 246 -6.82 -4.80 -21.23
N ARG A 247 -8.00 -4.34 -21.64
CA ARG A 247 -9.06 -5.23 -22.09
C ARG A 247 -8.63 -6.08 -23.28
N GLU A 248 -8.20 -5.44 -24.36
CA GLU A 248 -7.95 -6.12 -25.64
C GLU A 248 -6.67 -6.95 -25.61
N LYS A 249 -5.64 -6.47 -24.90
CA LYS A 249 -4.33 -7.10 -24.92
C LYS A 249 -4.08 -8.06 -23.76
N VAL A 250 -4.81 -7.93 -22.63
CA VAL A 250 -4.58 -8.73 -21.43
C VAL A 250 -5.84 -9.49 -21.00
N PHE A 251 -6.93 -8.80 -20.68
CA PHE A 251 -8.09 -9.44 -20.05
C PHE A 251 -8.83 -10.41 -21.00
N LEU A 252 -9.13 -9.98 -22.23
CA LEU A 252 -9.82 -10.84 -23.21
C LEU A 252 -8.98 -12.06 -23.61
N PRO A 253 -7.68 -11.93 -23.99
CA PRO A 253 -6.86 -13.10 -24.32
C PRO A 253 -6.75 -14.10 -23.18
N LEU A 254 -6.66 -13.61 -21.93
CA LEU A 254 -6.62 -14.47 -20.74
C LEU A 254 -7.99 -15.01 -20.35
N GLY A 255 -9.10 -14.60 -20.96
CA GLY A 255 -10.45 -15.00 -20.57
C GLY A 255 -10.92 -14.42 -19.23
N MET A 256 -10.31 -13.32 -18.76
CA MET A 256 -10.68 -12.59 -17.55
C MET A 256 -11.90 -11.70 -17.83
N LYS A 257 -13.08 -12.31 -17.82
CA LYS A 257 -14.36 -11.71 -18.23
C LYS A 257 -14.93 -10.71 -17.22
N HIS A 258 -14.59 -10.84 -15.95
CA HIS A 258 -15.05 -9.98 -14.87
C HIS A 258 -13.87 -9.20 -14.27
N THR A 259 -13.06 -8.63 -15.16
CA THR A 259 -11.94 -7.76 -14.81
C THR A 259 -11.97 -6.53 -15.71
N VAL A 260 -11.99 -5.35 -15.09
CA VAL A 260 -12.12 -4.06 -15.78
C VAL A 260 -11.27 -2.99 -15.12
N VAL A 261 -11.00 -1.91 -15.83
CA VAL A 261 -10.46 -0.69 -15.23
C VAL A 261 -11.64 0.17 -14.79
N GLU A 262 -11.69 0.58 -13.52
CA GLU A 262 -12.76 1.44 -13.02
C GLU A 262 -12.80 2.77 -13.78
N GLY A 263 -14.01 3.18 -14.18
CA GLY A 263 -14.20 4.41 -14.93
C GLY A 263 -14.04 4.31 -16.43
N SER A 264 -13.75 3.12 -16.94
CA SER A 264 -13.77 2.83 -18.38
C SER A 264 -15.17 3.03 -18.99
N ALA A 265 -15.21 3.34 -20.30
CA ALA A 265 -16.46 3.60 -20.99
C ALA A 265 -17.32 2.32 -21.09
N PRO A 266 -18.66 2.41 -21.15
CA PRO A 266 -19.53 1.23 -21.27
C PRO A 266 -19.17 0.30 -22.44
N ALA A 267 -18.71 0.84 -23.57
CA ALA A 267 -18.23 0.06 -24.71
C ALA A 267 -16.96 -0.76 -24.40
N GLU A 268 -16.10 -0.24 -23.51
CA GLU A 268 -14.92 -0.91 -22.98
C GLU A 268 -15.31 -1.92 -21.87
N ASN A 269 -16.51 -1.81 -21.31
CA ASN A 269 -17.06 -2.70 -20.28
C ASN A 269 -18.10 -3.69 -20.82
N ALA A 270 -18.16 -3.93 -22.14
CA ALA A 270 -19.19 -4.73 -22.78
C ALA A 270 -19.25 -6.23 -22.35
N VAL A 271 -18.48 -6.63 -21.33
CA VAL A 271 -18.73 -7.87 -20.60
C VAL A 271 -19.56 -7.56 -19.36
N ALA A 272 -20.83 -7.97 -19.45
CA ALA A 272 -21.82 -8.15 -18.40
C ALA A 272 -22.75 -6.96 -18.05
N GLU A 273 -23.86 -6.86 -18.78
CA GLU A 273 -25.16 -6.36 -18.29
C GLU A 273 -25.73 -7.23 -17.13
N THR A 274 -24.89 -7.68 -16.20
CA THR A 274 -25.29 -8.46 -15.02
C THR A 274 -24.85 -7.73 -13.76
N SER A 275 -25.50 -8.01 -12.63
CA SER A 275 -25.20 -7.42 -11.31
C SER A 275 -23.74 -7.60 -10.83
N GLN A 276 -22.92 -8.39 -11.53
CA GLN A 276 -21.50 -8.59 -11.22
C GLN A 276 -20.57 -7.54 -11.87
N SER A 277 -21.08 -6.63 -12.71
CA SER A 277 -20.28 -5.58 -13.35
C SER A 277 -20.03 -4.34 -12.47
N THR A 278 -20.59 -4.29 -11.27
CA THR A 278 -20.40 -3.18 -10.35
C THR A 278 -19.33 -3.49 -9.31
N ARG A 279 -18.56 -2.47 -8.93
CA ARG A 279 -17.68 -2.52 -7.76
C ARG A 279 -18.48 -2.87 -6.51
N ILE A 280 -17.96 -3.77 -5.68
CA ILE A 280 -18.57 -4.07 -4.38
C ILE A 280 -18.54 -2.84 -3.44
N PRO A 281 -19.52 -2.67 -2.56
CA PRO A 281 -19.48 -1.63 -1.53
C PRO A 281 -18.20 -1.73 -0.69
N GLY A 282 -17.52 -0.60 -0.55
CA GLY A 282 -16.31 -0.51 0.28
C GLY A 282 -16.62 -0.16 1.72
N TYR A 283 -15.70 -0.51 2.61
CA TYR A 283 -15.76 -0.25 4.04
C TYR A 283 -14.44 0.33 4.54
N LYS A 284 -14.53 1.18 5.56
CA LYS A 284 -13.40 1.78 6.25
C LYS A 284 -13.37 1.27 7.68
N ILE A 285 -12.19 0.88 8.16
CA ILE A 285 -12.01 0.48 9.56
C ILE A 285 -12.08 1.73 10.43
N SER A 286 -12.97 1.69 11.41
CA SER A 286 -13.21 2.78 12.35
C SER A 286 -13.89 2.22 13.60
N PHE A 287 -13.41 2.62 14.78
CA PHE A 287 -13.93 2.10 16.06
C PHE A 287 -13.84 0.57 16.15
N MET A 288 -12.74 0.02 15.67
CA MET A 288 -12.39 -1.41 15.61
C MET A 288 -13.35 -2.25 14.76
N ALA A 289 -14.15 -1.62 13.90
CA ALA A 289 -15.13 -2.25 13.05
C ALA A 289 -15.08 -1.71 11.61
N ALA A 290 -15.54 -2.50 10.66
CA ALA A 290 -15.70 -2.06 9.28
C ALA A 290 -17.02 -1.29 9.11
N LEU A 291 -16.94 -0.01 8.79
CA LEU A 291 -18.09 0.86 8.54
C LEU A 291 -18.23 1.15 7.05
N PRO A 292 -19.45 1.14 6.47
CA PRO A 292 -19.65 1.46 5.05
C PRO A 292 -18.99 2.79 4.68
N TYR A 293 -18.21 2.79 3.62
CA TYR A 293 -17.49 3.97 3.16
C TYR A 293 -17.26 3.93 1.65
N ASP A 294 -17.85 4.91 0.96
CA ASP A 294 -17.61 5.13 -0.47
C ASP A 294 -16.46 6.14 -0.63
N ALA A 295 -15.27 5.64 -0.95
CA ALA A 295 -14.07 6.45 -1.10
C ALA A 295 -14.16 7.36 -2.36
N PRO A 296 -13.58 8.56 -2.37
CA PRO A 296 -13.47 9.33 -3.61
C PRO A 296 -12.72 8.53 -4.68
N ARG A 297 -13.15 8.65 -5.94
CA ARG A 297 -12.49 8.00 -7.08
C ARG A 297 -11.45 8.93 -7.68
N TYR A 298 -10.29 8.38 -8.04
CA TYR A 298 -9.17 9.12 -8.62
C TYR A 298 -8.75 8.44 -9.92
N TRP A 299 -9.50 8.59 -11.01
CA TRP A 299 -9.23 7.85 -12.25
C TRP A 299 -7.90 8.24 -12.92
N GLN A 300 -7.27 9.36 -12.54
CA GLN A 300 -5.85 9.63 -12.87
C GLN A 300 -4.90 8.53 -12.37
N ASN A 301 -5.33 7.72 -11.41
CA ASN A 301 -4.56 6.67 -10.78
C ASN A 301 -5.01 5.26 -11.17
N ALA A 302 -5.86 5.15 -12.19
CA ALA A 302 -6.40 3.86 -12.61
C ALA A 302 -5.33 2.80 -12.93
N PRO A 303 -4.24 3.13 -13.64
CA PRO A 303 -3.14 2.19 -13.90
C PRO A 303 -2.43 1.67 -12.64
N ALA A 304 -2.46 2.44 -11.56
CA ALA A 304 -1.74 2.09 -10.35
C ALA A 304 -2.64 1.47 -9.28
N GLY A 305 -3.96 1.58 -9.39
CA GLY A 305 -4.85 1.35 -8.25
C GLY A 305 -6.31 0.97 -8.51
N TYR A 306 -6.82 1.07 -9.74
CA TYR A 306 -8.27 0.92 -9.99
C TYR A 306 -8.60 -0.15 -11.04
N VAL A 307 -7.85 -1.25 -11.09
CA VAL A 307 -8.37 -2.48 -11.70
C VAL A 307 -9.35 -3.13 -10.71
N LEU A 308 -10.51 -3.54 -11.21
CA LEU A 308 -11.50 -4.31 -10.47
C LEU A 308 -11.50 -5.74 -11.00
N SER A 309 -11.62 -6.75 -10.14
CA SER A 309 -11.66 -8.16 -10.55
C SER A 309 -12.49 -9.05 -9.62
N THR A 310 -12.62 -10.32 -9.95
CA THR A 310 -13.28 -11.36 -9.15
C THR A 310 -12.28 -12.44 -8.73
N PRO A 311 -12.57 -13.24 -7.70
CA PRO A 311 -11.74 -14.40 -7.36
C PRO A 311 -11.59 -15.38 -8.54
N GLN A 312 -12.62 -15.54 -9.35
CA GLN A 312 -12.60 -16.42 -10.53
C GLN A 312 -11.57 -15.95 -11.56
N ASP A 313 -11.60 -14.67 -11.92
CA ASP A 313 -10.64 -14.10 -12.85
C ASP A 313 -9.22 -14.05 -12.26
N MET A 314 -9.08 -13.74 -10.98
CA MET A 314 -7.78 -13.75 -10.31
C MET A 314 -7.18 -15.16 -10.25
N ALA A 315 -7.98 -16.22 -10.19
CA ALA A 315 -7.48 -17.59 -10.36
C ALA A 315 -6.97 -17.88 -11.77
N VAL A 316 -7.58 -17.27 -12.81
CA VAL A 316 -7.08 -17.33 -14.18
C VAL A 316 -5.75 -16.58 -14.27
N TRP A 317 -5.66 -15.40 -13.66
CA TRP A 317 -4.41 -14.63 -13.55
C TRP A 317 -3.29 -15.43 -12.88
N LEU A 318 -3.57 -16.08 -11.74
CA LEU A 318 -2.59 -16.95 -11.08
C LEU A 318 -2.13 -18.12 -11.96
N GLN A 319 -3.05 -18.76 -12.69
CA GLN A 319 -2.70 -19.82 -13.63
C GLN A 319 -1.81 -19.29 -14.76
N PHE A 320 -2.07 -18.09 -15.28
CA PHE A 320 -1.20 -17.44 -16.26
C PHE A 320 0.21 -17.21 -15.68
N LEU A 321 0.31 -16.60 -14.50
CA LEU A 321 1.59 -16.31 -13.83
C LEU A 321 2.44 -17.57 -13.59
N LEU A 322 1.78 -18.71 -13.37
CA LEU A 322 2.38 -20.03 -13.14
C LEU A 322 2.58 -20.86 -14.42
N HIS A 323 2.31 -20.32 -15.62
CA HIS A 323 2.40 -21.02 -16.90
C HIS A 323 1.52 -22.30 -16.95
N ARG A 324 0.30 -22.20 -16.40
CA ARG A 324 -0.70 -23.29 -16.39
C ARG A 324 -1.80 -23.14 -17.42
N LEU A 325 -1.96 -21.94 -17.99
CA LEU A 325 -2.86 -21.74 -19.12
C LEU A 325 -2.23 -22.30 -20.42
N PRO A 326 -3.06 -22.83 -21.34
CA PRO A 326 -2.58 -23.27 -22.65
C PRO A 326 -2.07 -22.08 -23.49
N LEU A 327 -1.22 -22.35 -24.49
CA LEU A 327 -0.75 -21.31 -25.43
C LEU A 327 -1.88 -20.71 -26.27
N GLU A 328 -2.97 -21.44 -26.48
CA GLU A 328 -4.18 -20.96 -27.14
C GLU A 328 -5.33 -20.99 -26.12
N GLN A 329 -5.94 -19.83 -25.89
CA GLN A 329 -7.01 -19.66 -24.92
C GLN A 329 -8.13 -18.80 -25.50
N GLU A 330 -9.35 -19.34 -25.50
CA GLU A 330 -10.54 -18.67 -26.05
C GLU A 330 -10.36 -18.10 -27.48
N GLY A 331 -9.52 -18.74 -28.32
CA GLY A 331 -9.22 -18.28 -29.68
C GLY A 331 -8.12 -17.22 -29.78
N HIS A 332 -7.43 -16.92 -28.68
CA HIS A 332 -6.28 -16.02 -28.63
C HIS A 332 -4.99 -16.79 -28.33
N SER A 333 -3.91 -16.40 -29.00
CA SER A 333 -2.57 -16.91 -28.71
C SER A 333 -1.93 -16.14 -27.55
N LEU A 334 -1.49 -16.84 -26.51
CA LEU A 334 -0.83 -16.27 -25.33
C LEU A 334 0.69 -16.13 -25.48
N SER A 335 1.26 -16.47 -26.64
CA SER A 335 2.73 -16.47 -26.83
C SER A 335 3.37 -15.11 -26.52
N ALA A 336 2.76 -14.01 -26.97
CA ALA A 336 3.24 -12.67 -26.70
C ALA A 336 3.13 -12.31 -25.21
N LEU A 337 2.02 -12.68 -24.56
CA LEU A 337 1.80 -12.48 -23.13
C LEU A 337 2.83 -13.25 -22.28
N TYR A 338 3.15 -14.50 -22.63
CA TYR A 338 4.18 -15.25 -21.93
C TYR A 338 5.57 -14.64 -22.10
N LYS A 339 5.92 -14.15 -23.29
CA LYS A 339 7.19 -13.42 -23.49
C LYS A 339 7.24 -12.13 -22.66
N ALA A 340 6.15 -11.37 -22.66
CA ALA A 340 6.03 -10.15 -21.87
C ALA A 340 6.12 -10.45 -20.36
N LEU A 341 5.53 -11.56 -19.90
CA LEU A 341 5.61 -12.01 -18.51
C LEU A 341 7.05 -12.36 -18.10
N GLU A 342 7.79 -13.09 -18.94
CA GLU A 342 9.18 -13.43 -18.67
C GLU A 342 10.10 -12.21 -18.62
N GLN A 343 9.75 -11.15 -19.33
CA GLN A 343 10.40 -9.85 -19.18
C GLN A 343 9.97 -9.16 -17.89
N ALA A 344 8.66 -9.09 -17.62
CA ALA A 344 8.06 -8.39 -16.49
C ALA A 344 8.49 -8.93 -15.12
N LYS A 345 8.86 -10.22 -15.05
CA LYS A 345 9.37 -10.87 -13.84
C LYS A 345 10.82 -10.50 -13.48
N ARG A 346 11.58 -9.89 -14.40
CA ARG A 346 13.00 -9.56 -14.17
C ARG A 346 13.12 -8.38 -13.19
N PRO A 347 13.73 -8.56 -12.01
CA PRO A 347 13.88 -7.48 -11.05
C PRO A 347 14.95 -6.48 -11.51
N TYR A 348 14.76 -5.22 -11.13
CA TYR A 348 15.83 -4.25 -11.05
C TYR A 348 16.65 -4.49 -9.77
N ALA A 349 17.95 -4.21 -9.83
CA ALA A 349 18.90 -4.51 -8.76
C ALA A 349 18.41 -4.10 -7.36
N GLY A 350 18.66 -4.96 -6.37
CA GLY A 350 18.41 -4.74 -4.96
C GLY A 350 19.36 -5.60 -4.11
N GLU A 351 19.59 -5.18 -2.86
CA GLU A 351 20.47 -5.90 -1.94
C GLU A 351 19.73 -7.02 -1.21
N GLY A 352 20.46 -8.09 -0.84
CA GLY A 352 19.93 -9.12 0.07
C GLY A 352 18.87 -10.07 -0.52
N GLY A 353 18.72 -10.14 -1.84
CA GLY A 353 17.74 -11.03 -2.49
C GLY A 353 16.33 -10.42 -2.64
N LEU A 354 16.18 -9.14 -2.34
CA LEU A 354 14.98 -8.34 -2.57
C LEU A 354 15.15 -7.52 -3.86
N GLY A 355 14.06 -7.32 -4.58
CA GLY A 355 14.03 -6.47 -5.76
C GLY A 355 12.61 -6.05 -6.14
N TYR A 356 12.51 -5.15 -7.11
CA TYR A 356 11.23 -4.74 -7.68
C TYR A 356 11.26 -4.91 -9.19
N ALA A 357 10.19 -5.48 -9.75
CA ALA A 357 10.03 -5.72 -11.17
C ALA A 357 8.83 -4.92 -11.72
N TYR A 358 8.17 -5.40 -12.77
CA TYR A 358 7.10 -4.68 -13.46
C TYR A 358 5.78 -4.82 -12.67
N GLY A 359 5.71 -4.17 -11.51
CA GLY A 359 4.57 -4.18 -10.59
C GLY A 359 4.61 -5.35 -9.61
N TRP A 360 5.81 -5.83 -9.26
CA TRP A 360 6.01 -6.95 -8.35
C TRP A 360 7.19 -6.69 -7.41
N ASP A 361 6.96 -6.94 -6.12
CA ASP A 361 8.06 -7.23 -5.20
C ASP A 361 8.60 -8.63 -5.52
N VAL A 362 9.92 -8.75 -5.58
CA VAL A 362 10.63 -9.99 -5.88
C VAL A 362 11.51 -10.35 -4.70
N GLU A 363 11.34 -11.55 -4.17
CA GLU A 363 12.13 -12.02 -3.04
C GLU A 363 12.66 -13.43 -3.32
N THR A 364 13.92 -13.66 -2.98
CA THR A 364 14.55 -14.98 -3.00
C THR A 364 14.92 -15.38 -1.59
N ASP A 365 14.23 -16.39 -1.07
CA ASP A 365 14.45 -16.97 0.26
C ASP A 365 14.85 -18.45 0.14
N ASN A 366 15.33 -19.02 1.25
CA ASN A 366 15.64 -20.45 1.33
C ASN A 366 14.45 -21.18 1.95
N VAL A 367 13.73 -21.93 1.13
CA VAL A 367 12.56 -22.69 1.54
C VAL A 367 12.88 -24.17 1.41
N LEU A 368 12.70 -24.91 2.50
CA LEU A 368 12.87 -26.38 2.52
C LEU A 368 14.25 -26.86 2.04
N GLY A 369 15.29 -26.02 2.19
CA GLY A 369 16.68 -26.36 1.84
C GLY A 369 17.10 -25.98 0.42
N TYR A 370 16.29 -25.23 -0.33
CA TYR A 370 16.66 -24.65 -1.62
C TYR A 370 16.26 -23.18 -1.75
N ALA A 371 17.03 -22.42 -2.53
CA ALA A 371 16.68 -21.05 -2.90
C ALA A 371 15.50 -21.05 -3.88
N SER A 372 14.42 -20.34 -3.52
CA SER A 372 13.19 -20.23 -4.29
C SER A 372 12.83 -18.75 -4.44
N THR A 373 12.67 -18.29 -5.69
CA THR A 373 12.27 -16.91 -5.97
C THR A 373 10.75 -16.84 -6.11
N HIS A 374 10.15 -15.86 -5.45
CA HIS A 374 8.73 -15.61 -5.51
C HIS A 374 8.44 -14.14 -5.78
N TRP A 375 7.24 -13.89 -6.27
CA TRP A 375 6.75 -12.55 -6.58
C TRP A 375 5.49 -12.31 -5.76
N SER A 376 5.38 -11.11 -5.19
CA SER A 376 4.16 -10.68 -4.52
C SER A 376 3.92 -9.20 -4.71
N HIS A 377 2.69 -8.76 -4.48
CA HIS A 377 2.40 -7.35 -4.39
C HIS A 377 1.21 -7.13 -3.44
N PRO A 378 1.35 -6.29 -2.39
CA PRO A 378 0.23 -5.86 -1.56
C PRO A 378 -0.51 -4.69 -2.22
N GLY A 379 -1.81 -4.58 -2.00
CA GLY A 379 -2.66 -3.52 -2.52
C GLY A 379 -3.51 -2.93 -1.42
N GLN A 380 -3.49 -1.60 -1.30
CA GLN A 380 -4.33 -0.86 -0.36
C GLN A 380 -4.88 0.39 -1.03
N ASN A 381 -6.18 0.56 -0.89
CA ASN A 381 -6.91 1.79 -1.19
C ASN A 381 -7.80 2.11 0.02
N PRO A 382 -8.40 3.31 0.12
CA PRO A 382 -9.09 3.75 1.33
C PRO A 382 -10.20 2.83 1.86
N ASN A 383 -10.80 2.02 0.97
CA ASN A 383 -11.90 1.11 1.30
C ASN A 383 -11.74 -0.29 0.68
N ALA A 384 -10.52 -0.68 0.32
CA ALA A 384 -10.24 -1.98 -0.27
C ALA A 384 -8.80 -2.41 -0.01
N ALA A 385 -8.59 -3.73 0.04
CA ALA A 385 -7.27 -4.34 0.16
C ALA A 385 -7.17 -5.58 -0.73
N ALA A 386 -5.97 -5.84 -1.22
CA ALA A 386 -5.68 -7.01 -2.02
C ALA A 386 -4.26 -7.52 -1.74
N TYR A 387 -4.05 -8.81 -1.86
CA TYR A 387 -2.73 -9.43 -1.85
C TYR A 387 -2.66 -10.46 -2.97
N VAL A 388 -1.60 -10.41 -3.78
CA VAL A 388 -1.32 -11.41 -4.81
C VAL A 388 0.10 -11.90 -4.64
N ALA A 389 0.30 -13.21 -4.70
CA ALA A 389 1.63 -13.80 -4.70
C ALA A 389 1.68 -15.11 -5.48
N PHE A 390 2.85 -15.42 -6.06
CA PHE A 390 3.08 -16.66 -6.76
C PHE A 390 4.56 -17.07 -6.73
N ASP A 391 4.79 -18.38 -6.76
CA ASP A 391 6.11 -19.01 -6.86
C ASP A 391 6.04 -20.07 -7.97
N PRO A 392 6.57 -19.80 -9.18
CA PRO A 392 6.55 -20.72 -10.30
C PRO A 392 7.31 -22.03 -10.05
N GLU A 393 8.41 -21.98 -9.29
CA GLU A 393 9.20 -23.18 -8.99
C GLU A 393 8.44 -24.11 -8.03
N ALA A 394 7.78 -23.54 -7.03
CA ALA A 394 6.89 -24.28 -6.13
C ALA A 394 5.54 -24.63 -6.79
N GLY A 395 5.17 -23.97 -7.89
CA GLY A 395 3.91 -24.16 -8.58
C GLY A 395 2.69 -23.70 -7.79
N VAL A 396 2.85 -22.67 -6.94
CA VAL A 396 1.79 -22.19 -6.04
C VAL A 396 1.51 -20.71 -6.23
N GLY A 397 0.25 -20.31 -6.04
CA GLY A 397 -0.16 -18.90 -6.06
C GLY A 397 -1.40 -18.66 -5.22
N VAL A 398 -1.52 -17.45 -4.69
CA VAL A 398 -2.67 -17.01 -3.89
C VAL A 398 -3.07 -15.59 -4.24
N THR A 399 -4.38 -15.34 -4.17
CA THR A 399 -4.98 -14.00 -4.17
C THR A 399 -5.92 -13.91 -2.98
N LEU A 400 -5.80 -12.88 -2.16
CA LEU A 400 -6.78 -12.55 -1.11
C LEU A 400 -7.24 -11.11 -1.28
N LEU A 401 -8.56 -10.93 -1.43
CA LEU A 401 -9.23 -9.66 -1.71
C LEU A 401 -10.15 -9.31 -0.54
N GLY A 402 -10.25 -8.04 -0.18
CA GLY A 402 -11.13 -7.54 0.87
C GLY A 402 -11.74 -6.19 0.50
N ASN A 403 -13.01 -6.01 0.84
CA ASN A 403 -13.74 -4.74 0.65
C ASN A 403 -13.53 -3.73 1.80
N SER A 404 -12.39 -3.80 2.47
CA SER A 404 -11.92 -2.80 3.42
C SER A 404 -10.39 -2.72 3.37
N ASN A 405 -9.82 -1.60 3.79
CA ASN A 405 -8.36 -1.48 3.95
C ASN A 405 -7.88 -2.18 5.24
N SER A 406 -8.14 -3.48 5.34
CA SER A 406 -7.82 -4.28 6.51
C SER A 406 -6.38 -4.79 6.48
N PRO A 407 -5.53 -4.51 7.49
CA PRO A 407 -4.18 -5.08 7.55
C PRO A 407 -4.19 -6.63 7.66
N GLN A 408 -5.32 -7.23 8.03
CA GLN A 408 -5.49 -8.68 8.13
C GLN A 408 -5.54 -9.33 6.75
N ILE A 409 -6.05 -8.65 5.72
CA ILE A 409 -6.07 -9.16 4.34
C ILE A 409 -4.63 -9.46 3.88
N MET A 410 -3.70 -8.55 4.14
CA MET A 410 -2.30 -8.73 3.75
C MET A 410 -1.62 -9.81 4.58
N ALA A 411 -1.81 -9.78 5.91
CA ALA A 411 -1.21 -10.76 6.81
C ALA A 411 -1.68 -12.20 6.51
N LEU A 412 -2.99 -12.38 6.25
CA LEU A 412 -3.56 -13.68 5.89
C LEU A 412 -3.11 -14.14 4.52
N GLY A 413 -3.10 -13.26 3.52
CA GLY A 413 -2.61 -13.58 2.18
C GLY A 413 -1.16 -14.08 2.21
N GLN A 414 -0.28 -13.37 2.93
CA GLN A 414 1.11 -13.76 3.13
C GLN A 414 1.25 -15.09 3.89
N SER A 415 0.44 -15.28 4.94
CA SER A 415 0.48 -16.51 5.75
C SER A 415 0.05 -17.74 4.93
N ILE A 416 -1.06 -17.63 4.18
CA ILE A 416 -1.51 -18.67 3.26
C ILE A 416 -0.44 -18.95 2.21
N PHE A 417 0.17 -17.91 1.63
CA PHE A 417 1.23 -18.09 0.63
C PHE A 417 2.44 -18.85 1.19
N LYS A 418 2.92 -18.44 2.38
CA LYS A 418 4.04 -19.13 3.06
C LYS A 418 3.70 -20.58 3.39
N TYR A 419 2.46 -20.85 3.80
CA TYR A 419 1.97 -22.21 4.05
C TYR A 419 1.96 -23.06 2.77
N LEU A 420 1.40 -22.54 1.66
CA LEU A 420 1.40 -23.23 0.36
C LEU A 420 2.82 -23.45 -0.17
N ARG A 421 3.74 -22.53 0.13
CA ARG A 421 5.17 -22.67 -0.18
C ARG A 421 5.90 -23.68 0.71
N GLY A 422 5.30 -24.14 1.81
CA GLY A 422 5.97 -24.96 2.82
C GLY A 422 7.06 -24.18 3.58
N ALA A 423 7.04 -22.84 3.48
CA ALA A 423 7.92 -21.94 4.21
C ALA A 423 7.46 -21.73 5.66
N SER A 424 6.20 -22.06 5.96
CA SER A 424 5.62 -22.03 7.31
C SER A 424 4.73 -23.26 7.51
N PRO A 425 4.81 -23.95 8.66
CA PRO A 425 3.84 -24.99 9.02
C PRO A 425 2.49 -24.40 9.47
N GLN A 426 2.43 -23.10 9.71
CA GLN A 426 1.28 -22.41 10.28
C GLN A 426 0.49 -21.72 9.16
N LEU A 427 -0.82 -22.02 9.08
CA LEU A 427 -1.71 -21.49 8.04
C LEU A 427 -2.13 -20.04 8.31
N LEU A 428 -2.56 -19.78 9.55
CA LEU A 428 -3.07 -18.48 9.98
C LEU A 428 -2.04 -17.79 10.91
N PRO A 429 -1.95 -16.46 10.89
CA PRO A 429 -1.07 -15.72 11.79
C PRO A 429 -1.49 -15.90 13.26
N GLU A 430 -0.53 -16.03 14.18
CA GLU A 430 -0.80 -16.19 15.62
C GLU A 430 -1.54 -15.01 16.23
N ASN A 431 -1.16 -13.80 15.80
CA ASN A 431 -1.76 -12.56 16.26
C ASN A 431 -2.38 -11.86 15.04
N PRO A 432 -3.72 -11.73 14.97
CA PRO A 432 -4.34 -10.95 13.91
C PRO A 432 -3.81 -9.51 13.98
N SER A 433 -3.32 -9.00 12.86
CA SER A 433 -2.93 -7.61 12.74
C SER A 433 -4.13 -6.73 13.07
N ILE A 434 -3.95 -5.69 13.89
CA ILE A 434 -5.00 -4.71 14.19
C ILE A 434 -4.62 -3.42 13.47
N ASP A 435 -5.61 -2.69 12.95
CA ASP A 435 -5.37 -1.31 12.53
C ASP A 435 -4.98 -0.47 13.77
N MET A 436 -3.67 -0.27 13.95
CA MET A 436 -3.11 0.44 15.09
C MET A 436 -3.57 1.90 15.13
N ASN A 437 -3.75 2.52 13.96
CA ASN A 437 -4.17 3.92 13.86
C ASN A 437 -5.61 4.06 14.37
N ASP A 438 -6.50 3.16 13.94
CA ASP A 438 -7.87 3.12 14.43
C ASP A 438 -7.94 2.75 15.91
N TRP A 439 -7.17 1.75 16.36
CA TRP A 439 -7.17 1.34 17.77
C TRP A 439 -6.75 2.50 18.69
N VAL A 440 -5.61 3.14 18.40
CA VAL A 440 -5.10 4.27 19.19
C VAL A 440 -6.10 5.41 19.20
N SER A 441 -6.61 5.82 18.03
CA SER A 441 -7.55 6.94 17.95
C SER A 441 -8.90 6.63 18.60
N SER A 442 -9.37 5.38 18.54
CA SER A 442 -10.57 4.94 19.25
C SER A 442 -10.42 4.99 20.76
N VAL A 443 -9.28 4.52 21.30
CA VAL A 443 -8.98 4.61 22.73
C VAL A 443 -8.89 6.08 23.18
N LEU A 444 -8.20 6.91 22.41
CA LEU A 444 -8.10 8.35 22.70
C LEU A 444 -9.47 9.03 22.64
N ALA A 445 -10.32 8.69 21.67
CA ALA A 445 -11.69 9.19 21.61
C ALA A 445 -12.46 8.86 22.89
N VAL A 446 -12.41 7.62 23.37
CA VAL A 446 -13.05 7.22 24.63
C VAL A 446 -12.50 8.02 25.81
N ILE A 447 -11.17 8.10 25.95
CA ILE A 447 -10.52 8.83 27.05
C ILE A 447 -10.93 10.30 27.06
N PHE A 448 -10.87 10.97 25.91
CA PHE A 448 -11.14 12.40 25.84
C PHE A 448 -12.62 12.72 26.05
N TRP A 449 -13.54 11.96 25.44
CA TRP A 449 -14.97 12.17 25.60
C TRP A 449 -15.46 11.81 27.01
N LEU A 450 -15.10 10.62 27.52
CA LEU A 450 -15.53 10.18 28.85
C LEU A 450 -14.85 11.02 29.93
N GLY A 451 -13.55 11.26 29.82
CA GLY A 451 -12.81 12.11 30.74
C GLY A 451 -13.35 13.54 30.75
N GLY A 452 -13.67 14.09 29.58
CA GLY A 452 -14.24 15.43 29.44
C GLY A 452 -15.62 15.51 30.10
N ALA A 453 -16.48 14.53 29.84
CA ALA A 453 -17.81 14.45 30.45
C ALA A 453 -17.74 14.32 31.98
N LEU A 454 -16.87 13.43 32.50
CA LEU A 454 -16.70 13.25 33.95
C LEU A 454 -16.18 14.50 34.64
N LEU A 455 -15.22 15.21 34.04
CA LEU A 455 -14.71 16.48 34.56
C LEU A 455 -15.79 17.57 34.57
N LEU A 456 -16.61 17.64 33.52
CA LEU A 456 -17.75 18.56 33.47
C LEU A 456 -18.81 18.21 34.52
N LEU A 457 -19.15 16.93 34.68
CA LEU A 457 -20.08 16.48 35.71
C LEU A 457 -19.55 16.78 37.12
N ALA A 458 -18.27 16.54 37.37
CA ALA A 458 -17.62 16.84 38.64
C ALA A 458 -17.59 18.35 38.91
N PHE A 459 -17.35 19.17 37.87
CA PHE A 459 -17.45 20.62 37.96
C PHE A 459 -18.88 21.08 38.32
N ILE A 460 -19.90 20.56 37.62
CA ILE A 460 -21.31 20.85 37.88
C ILE A 460 -21.70 20.44 39.30
N TYR A 461 -21.24 19.27 39.76
CA TYR A 461 -21.49 18.80 41.12
C TYR A 461 -20.87 19.74 42.16
N GLN A 462 -19.60 20.13 42.00
CA GLN A 462 -18.91 21.04 42.92
C GLN A 462 -19.58 22.44 42.96
N TYR A 463 -20.12 22.89 41.83
CA TYR A 463 -20.89 24.12 41.73
C TYR A 463 -22.23 23.99 42.48
N LYS A 464 -23.03 22.95 42.19
CA LYS A 464 -24.32 22.71 42.86
C LYS A 464 -24.18 22.44 44.36
N SER A 465 -23.11 21.78 44.79
CA SER A 465 -22.84 21.50 46.20
C SER A 465 -22.30 22.72 46.96
N GLY A 466 -22.13 23.88 46.30
CA GLY A 466 -21.56 25.08 46.90
C GLY A 466 -20.09 24.95 47.32
N LYS A 467 -19.39 23.90 46.87
CA LYS A 467 -17.95 23.70 47.11
C LYS A 467 -17.11 24.67 46.28
N LYS A 468 -17.68 25.17 45.19
CA LYS A 468 -17.11 26.20 44.32
C LYS A 468 -18.13 27.32 44.15
N GLN A 469 -17.72 28.57 44.39
CA GLN A 469 -18.50 29.74 43.99
C GLN A 469 -17.97 30.27 42.66
N PHE A 470 -18.87 30.59 41.72
CA PHE A 470 -18.50 31.03 40.37
C PHE A 470 -18.56 32.56 40.28
N ASN A 471 -17.41 33.20 40.09
CA ASN A 471 -17.36 34.65 39.87
C ASN A 471 -17.63 34.96 38.38
N TYR A 472 -18.87 35.36 38.09
CA TYR A 472 -19.35 35.59 36.72
C TYR A 472 -18.62 36.76 36.03
N ASP A 473 -18.32 37.84 36.76
CA ASP A 473 -17.68 39.03 36.19
C ASP A 473 -16.21 38.79 35.82
N TYR A 474 -15.48 38.03 36.65
CA TYR A 474 -14.11 37.61 36.33
C TYR A 474 -14.08 36.61 35.17
N PHE A 475 -15.07 35.69 35.11
CA PHE A 475 -15.22 34.72 34.02
C PHE A 475 -15.41 35.43 32.67
N ILE A 476 -16.34 36.37 32.60
CA ILE A 476 -16.64 37.12 31.38
C ILE A 476 -15.44 37.97 30.94
N LYS A 477 -14.71 38.62 31.86
CA LYS A 477 -13.59 39.54 31.52
C LYS A 477 -12.30 38.84 31.11
N HIS A 478 -11.92 37.75 31.78
CA HIS A 478 -10.60 37.13 31.57
C HIS A 478 -10.68 35.72 31.00
N LEU A 479 -11.66 34.92 31.40
CA LEU A 479 -11.69 33.52 31.02
C LEU A 479 -12.16 33.32 29.57
N SER A 480 -13.08 34.14 29.08
CA SER A 480 -13.52 34.14 27.68
C SER A 480 -12.35 34.26 26.70
N ILE A 481 -11.43 35.21 26.92
CA ILE A 481 -10.26 35.43 26.08
C ILE A 481 -9.27 34.26 26.19
N HIS A 482 -8.99 33.75 27.40
CA HIS A 482 -8.08 32.60 27.57
C HIS A 482 -8.62 31.34 26.90
N PHE A 483 -9.94 31.08 26.98
CA PHE A 483 -10.56 29.96 26.27
C PHE A 483 -10.49 30.15 24.76
N ILE A 484 -10.74 31.36 24.26
CA ILE A 484 -10.60 31.66 22.84
C ILE A 484 -9.15 31.39 22.40
N VAL A 485 -8.14 31.93 23.10
CA VAL A 485 -6.73 31.73 22.78
C VAL A 485 -6.34 30.25 22.85
N LEU A 486 -6.76 29.53 23.89
CA LEU A 486 -6.49 28.10 24.06
C LEU A 486 -7.10 27.28 22.93
N ASN A 487 -8.35 27.53 22.56
CA ASN A 487 -9.01 26.79 21.49
C ASN A 487 -8.43 27.15 20.12
N VAL A 488 -8.09 28.42 19.88
CA VAL A 488 -7.39 28.83 18.64
C VAL A 488 -6.04 28.14 18.54
N ALA A 489 -5.25 28.10 19.62
CA ALA A 489 -3.97 27.42 19.65
C ALA A 489 -4.12 25.91 19.44
N LEU A 490 -5.12 25.28 20.08
CA LEU A 490 -5.39 23.86 19.95
C LEU A 490 -5.85 23.49 18.54
N ILE A 491 -6.74 24.29 17.94
CA ILE A 491 -7.19 24.11 16.55
C ILE A 491 -6.02 24.31 15.59
N ALA A 492 -5.18 25.33 15.79
CA ALA A 492 -3.99 25.54 14.98
C ALA A 492 -3.01 24.36 15.10
N LEU A 493 -2.81 23.83 16.31
CA LEU A 493 -1.99 22.64 16.53
C LEU A 493 -2.58 21.43 15.80
N LEU A 494 -3.88 21.16 15.96
CA LEU A 494 -4.55 20.06 15.27
C LEU A 494 -4.47 20.22 13.74
N ALA A 495 -4.57 21.44 13.23
CA ALA A 495 -4.44 21.73 11.79
C ALA A 495 -3.01 21.48 11.26
N LEU A 496 -1.98 21.78 12.04
CA LEU A 496 -0.58 21.73 11.62
C LEU A 496 0.09 20.38 11.89
N VAL A 497 -0.27 19.70 12.97
CA VAL A 497 0.40 18.47 13.43
C VAL A 497 0.43 17.36 12.37
N PRO A 498 -0.68 17.01 11.69
CA PRO A 498 -0.64 16.02 10.63
C PRO A 498 0.41 16.32 9.56
N ARG A 499 0.45 17.57 9.10
CA ARG A 499 1.38 17.99 8.05
C ARG A 499 2.83 17.98 8.51
N LEU A 500 3.08 18.39 9.76
CA LEU A 500 4.43 18.47 10.31
C LEU A 500 5.00 17.11 10.74
N LEU A 501 4.17 16.21 11.26
CA LEU A 501 4.61 14.91 11.78
C LEU A 501 4.48 13.78 10.76
N LEU A 502 3.46 13.83 9.89
CA LEU A 502 3.12 12.76 8.97
C LEU A 502 3.33 13.14 7.51
N GLY A 503 3.63 14.40 7.19
CA GLY A 503 3.64 14.91 5.81
C GLY A 503 2.24 15.07 5.19
N LEU A 504 1.20 14.50 5.81
CA LEU A 504 -0.15 14.42 5.27
C LEU A 504 -1.04 15.60 5.66
N GLY A 505 -1.90 16.01 4.74
CA GLY A 505 -3.00 16.93 5.01
C GLY A 505 -4.21 16.27 5.66
N TRP A 506 -5.10 17.09 6.26
CA TRP A 506 -6.38 16.60 6.78
C TRP A 506 -7.30 16.03 5.70
N SER A 507 -7.19 16.50 4.46
CA SER A 507 -7.88 15.91 3.31
C SER A 507 -7.50 14.43 3.13
N SER A 508 -6.21 14.13 3.16
CA SER A 508 -5.67 12.77 3.03
C SER A 508 -6.05 11.91 4.24
N LEU A 509 -5.94 12.44 5.46
CA LEU A 509 -6.39 11.76 6.67
C LEU A 509 -7.90 11.48 6.68
N TRP A 510 -8.72 12.34 6.09
CA TRP A 510 -10.16 12.10 6.00
C TRP A 510 -10.49 10.95 5.07
N VAL A 511 -9.73 10.84 3.97
CA VAL A 511 -9.90 9.78 2.98
C VAL A 511 -9.33 8.45 3.49
N TRP A 512 -8.09 8.44 3.96
CA TRP A 512 -7.34 7.23 4.33
C TRP A 512 -7.45 6.86 5.81
N GLY A 513 -7.53 7.85 6.69
CA GLY A 513 -7.56 7.63 8.13
C GLY A 513 -8.94 7.18 8.63
N PRO A 514 -8.97 6.58 9.83
CA PRO A 514 -10.20 6.09 10.45
C PRO A 514 -11.05 7.26 10.99
N LEU A 515 -12.37 7.10 11.03
CA LEU A 515 -13.31 8.11 11.56
C LEU A 515 -13.15 8.34 13.07
N SER A 516 -12.52 7.41 13.78
CA SER A 516 -12.13 7.56 15.18
C SER A 516 -11.11 8.68 15.40
N LEU A 517 -10.28 9.00 14.40
CA LEU A 517 -9.29 10.08 14.47
C LEU A 517 -9.91 11.49 14.61
N PRO A 518 -10.80 11.96 13.70
CA PRO A 518 -11.45 13.25 13.87
C PRO A 518 -12.35 13.29 15.12
N VAL A 519 -12.95 12.17 15.52
CA VAL A 519 -13.74 12.08 16.75
C VAL A 519 -12.86 12.24 18.00
N ALA A 520 -11.65 11.67 18.00
CA ALA A 520 -10.66 11.88 19.04
C ALA A 520 -10.20 13.34 19.08
N ALA A 521 -9.92 13.96 17.93
CA ALA A 521 -9.53 15.37 17.85
C ALA A 521 -10.61 16.31 18.44
N ALA A 522 -11.89 16.06 18.12
CA ALA A 522 -13.01 16.81 18.71
C ALA A 522 -13.14 16.55 20.22
N GLY A 523 -12.98 15.30 20.66
CA GLY A 523 -12.96 14.94 22.07
C GLY A 523 -11.84 15.63 22.85
N LEU A 524 -10.65 15.76 22.26
CA LEU A 524 -9.51 16.44 22.88
C LEU A 524 -9.83 17.90 23.19
N ILE A 525 -10.53 18.59 22.29
CA ILE A 525 -11.00 19.96 22.51
C ILE A 525 -11.92 19.99 23.74
N LEU A 526 -12.93 19.12 23.80
CA LEU A 526 -13.81 19.02 24.98
C LEU A 526 -13.01 18.75 26.26
N PHE A 527 -12.10 17.78 26.22
CA PHE A 527 -11.31 17.34 27.37
C PHE A 527 -10.43 18.46 27.93
N VAL A 528 -9.70 19.16 27.06
CA VAL A 528 -8.84 20.29 27.45
C VAL A 528 -9.66 21.43 28.04
N ASN A 529 -10.83 21.74 27.45
CA ASN A 529 -11.73 22.76 28.01
C ASN A 529 -12.31 22.32 29.37
N ALA A 530 -12.67 21.04 29.53
CA ALA A 530 -13.17 20.51 30.79
C ALA A 530 -12.10 20.56 31.90
N ILE A 531 -10.84 20.25 31.59
CA ILE A 531 -9.70 20.42 32.49
C ILE A 531 -9.55 21.89 32.88
N ALA A 532 -9.55 22.79 31.90
CA ALA A 532 -9.41 24.23 32.14
C ALA A 532 -10.52 24.76 33.06
N LEU A 533 -11.78 24.35 32.86
CA LEU A 533 -12.90 24.70 33.74
C LEU A 533 -12.77 24.09 35.14
N PHE A 534 -12.42 22.80 35.21
CA PHE A 534 -12.34 22.07 36.47
C PHE A 534 -11.22 22.60 37.38
N PHE A 535 -10.06 22.94 36.84
CA PHE A 535 -8.93 23.47 37.61
C PHE A 535 -8.86 24.99 37.67
N SER A 536 -9.78 25.70 37.01
CA SER A 536 -9.77 27.16 37.02
C SER A 536 -9.84 27.74 38.43
N PRO A 537 -8.98 28.72 38.79
CA PRO A 537 -9.01 29.40 40.09
C PRO A 537 -10.29 30.22 40.33
N LEU A 538 -11.15 30.35 39.32
CA LEU A 538 -12.51 30.89 39.40
C LEU A 538 -13.42 30.14 40.35
N ALA A 539 -13.03 28.93 40.69
CA ALA A 539 -13.70 28.09 41.63
C ALA A 539 -12.97 28.07 42.97
N LYS A 540 -13.01 29.19 43.69
CA LYS A 540 -12.48 29.24 45.06
C LYS A 540 -13.35 28.35 45.96
N SER A 541 -12.70 27.53 46.80
CA SER A 541 -13.42 26.89 47.91
C SER A 541 -13.97 27.97 48.84
N LYS A 542 -15.13 27.72 49.46
CA LYS A 542 -15.74 28.62 50.45
C LYS A 542 -14.71 29.14 51.48
N ASP A 543 -13.80 28.27 51.92
CA ASP A 543 -12.75 28.59 52.91
C ASP A 543 -11.74 29.64 52.43
N ARG A 544 -11.46 29.73 51.12
CA ARG A 544 -10.53 30.72 50.56
C ARG A 544 -11.16 32.10 50.40
N LEU A 545 -12.48 32.18 50.24
CA LEU A 545 -13.20 33.45 50.20
C LEU A 545 -13.36 34.03 51.60
N GLN A 546 -13.71 33.19 52.58
CA GLN A 546 -13.82 33.62 53.98
C GLN A 546 -12.49 34.09 54.60
N ARG A 547 -11.34 33.50 54.20
CA ARG A 547 -10.01 33.99 54.66
C ARG A 547 -9.58 35.32 54.06
N VAL A 548 -10.10 35.69 52.89
CA VAL A 548 -9.79 36.98 52.26
C VAL A 548 -10.64 38.08 52.89
N GLU A 549 -11.92 37.80 53.17
CA GLU A 549 -12.81 38.75 53.86
C GLU A 549 -12.45 38.92 55.35
N GLY A 550 -11.98 37.86 56.04
CA GLY A 550 -11.57 37.94 57.44
C GLY A 550 -10.22 38.64 57.71
N ASN A 551 -9.47 39.01 56.66
CA ASN A 551 -8.23 39.78 56.77
C ASN A 551 -8.42 41.28 56.46
N GLU A 552 -9.63 41.70 56.08
CA GLU A 552 -9.99 43.11 55.84
C GLU A 552 -10.89 43.70 56.95
N SER A 553 -11.14 42.95 58.04
CA SER A 553 -11.90 43.41 59.22
C SER A 553 -11.02 43.85 60.37
#